data_AF-A0A5N4DZM0-F1
#
_entry.id   AF-A0A5N4DZM0-F1
#
_cell.length_a   1.000
_cell.length_b   1.000
_cell.length_c   1.000
_cell.angle_alpha   90.00
_cell.angle_beta   90.00
_cell.angle_gamma   90.00
#
_symmetry.space_group_name_H-M   'P 1'
#
loop_
_entity.id
_entity.type
_entity.pdbx_description
1 polymer ?
#
loop_
_entity_poly.entity_id
_entity_poly.type
_entity_poly.pdbx_seq_one_letter_code
_entity_poly.pdbx_strand_id
1 'polypeptide(L)'
;MEVQKASPEVLSYEPISMATDMWSIGVLTYVMLTGISPFLGDNKQETFLNISQMNLSFSEEEFDVVSESAVDFIKTLLVKRPE
;
A
#
# COMPACT_ATOMS: atom_id res chain seq x y z
N MET A 1 13.55 -8.78 2.72
CA MET A 1 12.17 -8.30 2.47
C MET A 1 12.29 -7.08 1.56
N GLU A 2 11.57 -7.04 0.44
CA GLU A 2 11.56 -5.86 -0.43
C GLU A 2 10.79 -4.73 0.27
N VAL A 3 11.36 -3.52 0.29
CA VAL A 3 10.80 -2.37 1.05
C VAL A 3 9.37 -2.04 0.61
N GLN A 4 9.05 -2.24 -0.66
CA GLN A 4 7.73 -1.95 -1.26
C GLN A 4 6.56 -2.78 -0.69
N LYS A 5 6.84 -3.85 0.06
CA LYS A 5 5.81 -4.73 0.66
C LYS A 5 5.75 -4.64 2.18
N ALA A 6 6.60 -3.81 2.79
CA ALA A 6 6.62 -3.63 4.23
C ALA A 6 5.49 -2.70 4.67
N SER A 7 4.78 -3.06 5.74
CA SER A 7 3.82 -2.17 6.38
C SER A 7 4.53 -1.10 7.23
N PRO A 8 3.86 0.02 7.54
CA PRO A 8 4.43 1.12 8.33
C PRO A 8 4.95 0.68 9.72
N GLU A 9 4.30 -0.27 10.38
CA GLU A 9 4.71 -0.81 11.68
C GLU A 9 5.98 -1.65 11.57
N VAL A 10 6.15 -2.43 10.50
CA VAL A 10 7.39 -3.18 10.21
C VAL A 10 8.55 -2.21 9.99
N LEU A 11 8.30 -1.09 9.29
CA LEU A 11 9.28 -0.04 9.08
C LEU A 11 9.65 0.73 10.35
N SER A 12 8.72 0.81 11.30
CA SER A 12 8.87 1.51 12.57
C SER A 12 9.39 0.61 13.70
N TYR A 13 9.67 -0.67 13.43
CA TYR A 13 10.05 -1.69 14.43
C TYR A 13 8.99 -1.85 15.54
N GLU A 14 7.71 -1.64 15.20
CA GLU A 14 6.58 -1.88 16.08
C GLU A 14 6.15 -3.37 16.03
N PRO A 15 5.38 -3.85 17.03
CA PRO A 15 4.90 -5.23 17.05
C PRO A 15 4.05 -5.55 15.82
N ILE A 16 4.45 -6.60 15.10
CA ILE A 16 3.70 -7.13 13.96
C ILE A 16 2.36 -7.69 14.47
N SER A 17 1.29 -7.42 13.71
CA SER A 17 -0.06 -7.87 14.04
C SER A 17 -0.78 -8.40 12.81
N MET A 18 -2.03 -8.86 12.96
CA MET A 18 -2.88 -9.23 11.82
C MET A 18 -3.01 -8.09 10.79
N ALA A 19 -2.86 -6.84 11.22
CA ALA A 19 -2.95 -5.71 10.31
C ALA A 19 -1.77 -5.62 9.33
N THR A 20 -0.61 -6.19 9.66
CA THR A 20 0.52 -6.34 8.74
C THR A 20 0.17 -7.24 7.55
N ASP A 21 -0.60 -8.30 7.80
CA ASP A 21 -1.09 -9.19 6.75
C ASP A 21 -2.15 -8.47 5.90
N MET A 22 -3.06 -7.71 6.53
CA MET A 22 -4.08 -6.92 5.82
C MET A 22 -3.45 -5.84 4.93
N TRP A 23 -2.38 -5.19 5.37
CA TRP A 23 -1.59 -4.28 4.53
C TRP A 23 -1.03 -5.00 3.30
N SER A 24 -0.45 -6.18 3.50
CA SER A 24 0.11 -6.99 2.41
C SER A 24 -0.97 -7.37 1.37
N ILE A 25 -2.19 -7.66 1.83
CA ILE A 25 -3.35 -7.89 0.95
C ILE A 25 -3.69 -6.63 0.16
N GLY A 26 -3.74 -5.46 0.81
CA GLY A 26 -4.00 -4.18 0.13
C GLY A 26 -2.99 -3.87 -0.98
N VAL A 27 -1.69 -4.06 -0.68
CA VAL A 27 -0.61 -3.89 -1.68
C VAL A 27 -0.78 -4.87 -2.83
N LEU A 28 -1.07 -6.15 -2.53
CA LEU A 28 -1.24 -7.17 -3.56
C LEU A 28 -2.46 -6.89 -4.45
N THR A 29 -3.58 -6.48 -3.87
CA THR A 29 -4.79 -6.12 -4.61
C THR A 29 -4.55 -4.93 -5.54
N TYR A 30 -3.85 -3.89 -5.07
CA TYR A 30 -3.47 -2.76 -5.92
C TYR A 30 -2.66 -3.22 -7.13
N VAL A 31 -1.64 -4.06 -6.91
CA VAL A 31 -0.79 -4.60 -7.98
C VAL A 31 -1.59 -5.48 -8.95
N MET A 32 -2.52 -6.30 -8.45
CA MET A 32 -3.34 -7.15 -9.32
C MET A 32 -4.29 -6.37 -10.22
N LEU A 33 -4.80 -5.22 -9.75
CA LEU A 33 -5.76 -4.41 -10.50
C LEU A 33 -5.09 -3.45 -11.49
N THR A 34 -3.92 -2.93 -11.15
CA THR A 34 -3.24 -1.88 -11.94
C THR A 34 -1.97 -2.37 -12.66
N GLY A 35 -1.36 -3.46 -12.17
CA GLY A 35 -0.01 -3.87 -12.57
C GLY A 35 1.12 -3.02 -11.98
N ILE A 36 0.80 -2.01 -11.15
CA ILE A 36 1.73 -1.01 -10.62
C ILE A 36 1.98 -1.26 -9.13
N SER A 37 3.18 -0.93 -8.65
CA SER A 37 3.52 -1.00 -7.22
C SER A 37 3.14 0.32 -6.53
N PRO A 38 2.23 0.32 -5.52
CA PRO A 38 1.58 1.54 -5.01
C PRO A 38 2.52 2.55 -4.34
N PHE A 39 3.69 2.10 -3.84
CA PHE A 39 4.63 2.95 -3.11
C PHE A 39 6.03 2.97 -3.73
N LEU A 40 6.22 2.39 -4.91
CA LEU A 40 7.55 2.32 -5.53
C LEU A 40 8.06 3.73 -5.85
N GLY A 41 9.23 4.06 -5.31
CA GLY A 41 10.01 5.24 -5.71
C GLY A 41 11.28 4.83 -6.45
N ASP A 42 12.03 5.81 -6.95
CA ASP A 42 13.29 5.61 -7.69
C ASP A 42 14.37 4.92 -6.83
N ASN A 43 14.26 5.05 -5.51
CA ASN A 43 15.14 4.40 -4.54
C ASN A 43 14.39 3.95 -3.28
N LYS A 44 15.10 3.23 -2.41
CA LYS A 44 14.55 2.67 -1.17
C LYS A 44 14.08 3.75 -0.20
N GLN A 45 14.77 4.87 -0.14
CA GLN A 45 14.44 5.99 0.75
C GLN A 45 13.14 6.66 0.30
N GLU A 46 12.96 6.86 -1.00
CA GLU A 46 11.71 7.38 -1.56
C GLU A 46 10.55 6.40 -1.35
N THR A 47 10.78 5.11 -1.59
CA THR A 47 9.78 4.06 -1.30
C THR A 47 9.35 4.08 0.17
N PHE A 48 10.32 4.21 1.09
CA PHE A 48 10.06 4.34 2.52
C PHE A 48 9.24 5.60 2.85
N LEU A 49 9.58 6.73 2.23
CA LEU A 49 8.84 7.99 2.40
C LEU A 49 7.40 7.85 1.90
N ASN A 50 7.19 7.21 0.75
CA ASN A 50 5.87 6.97 0.18
C ASN A 50 5.00 6.12 1.13
N ILE A 51 5.55 5.04 1.68
CA ILE A 51 4.85 4.21 2.70
C ILE A 51 4.56 5.03 3.96
N SER A 52 5.56 5.77 4.47
CA SER A 52 5.44 6.54 5.71
C SER A 52 4.44 7.68 5.64
N GLN A 53 4.31 8.29 4.46
CA GLN A 53 3.41 9.42 4.20
C GLN A 53 2.07 8.99 3.60
N MET A 54 1.86 7.69 3.37
CA MET A 54 0.69 7.17 2.64
C MET A 54 0.53 7.84 1.27
N ASN A 55 1.66 8.06 0.58
CA ASN A 55 1.68 8.66 -0.75
C ASN A 55 1.45 7.55 -1.80
N LEU A 56 0.18 7.26 -2.08
CA LEU A 56 -0.26 6.40 -3.17
C LEU A 56 -1.28 7.14 -4.05
N SER A 57 -1.31 6.81 -5.34
CA SER A 57 -2.21 7.44 -6.32
C SER A 57 -3.38 6.51 -6.64
N PHE A 58 -4.54 7.09 -6.92
CA PHE A 58 -5.67 6.41 -7.54
C PHE A 58 -6.08 7.24 -8.76
N SER A 59 -5.16 7.38 -9.73
CA SER A 59 -5.42 8.23 -10.89
C SER A 59 -6.48 7.58 -11.79
N GLU A 60 -7.24 8.41 -12.52
CA GLU A 60 -8.26 7.92 -13.45
C GLU A 60 -7.64 7.00 -14.51
N GLU A 61 -6.42 7.28 -15.00
CA GLU A 61 -5.76 6.43 -16.01
C GLU A 61 -5.53 5.00 -15.53
N GLU A 62 -5.22 4.81 -14.24
CA GLU A 62 -4.91 3.51 -13.64
C GLU A 62 -6.17 2.79 -13.13
N PHE A 63 -7.22 3.54 -12.79
CA PHE A 63 -8.42 3.04 -12.13
C PHE A 63 -9.72 3.21 -12.92
N ASP A 64 -9.69 3.68 -14.17
CA ASP A 64 -10.89 3.92 -15.01
C ASP A 64 -11.82 2.69 -15.12
N VAL A 65 -11.22 1.51 -15.20
CA VAL A 65 -11.95 0.22 -15.32
C VAL A 65 -12.11 -0.52 -14.00
N VAL A 66 -11.60 0.04 -12.89
CA VAL A 66 -11.66 -0.55 -11.56
C VAL A 66 -12.90 -0.04 -10.85
N SER A 67 -13.67 -0.93 -10.22
CA SER A 67 -14.88 -0.53 -9.51
C SER A 67 -14.56 0.33 -8.28
N GLU A 68 -15.43 1.28 -7.96
CA GLU A 68 -15.34 2.09 -6.74
C GLU A 68 -15.21 1.22 -5.48
N SER A 69 -15.94 0.09 -5.43
CA SER A 69 -15.85 -0.87 -4.33
C SER A 69 -14.46 -1.47 -4.14
N ALA A 70 -13.71 -1.69 -5.23
CA ALA A 70 -12.35 -2.23 -5.15
C ALA A 70 -11.37 -1.15 -4.67
N VAL A 71 -11.56 0.10 -5.09
CA VAL A 71 -10.80 1.25 -4.59
C VAL A 71 -11.03 1.43 -3.09
N ASP A 72 -12.28 1.39 -2.63
CA ASP A 72 -12.62 1.51 -1.21
C ASP A 72 -12.07 0.34 -0.38
N PHE A 73 -12.09 -0.87 -0.93
CA PHE A 73 -11.45 -2.04 -0.32
C PHE A 73 -9.95 -1.81 -0.10
N ILE A 74 -9.21 -1.33 -1.12
CA ILE A 74 -7.78 -1.03 -0.98
C ILE A 74 -7.55 0.07 0.07
N LYS A 75 -8.33 1.15 0.05
CA LYS A 75 -8.20 2.26 1.01
C LYS A 75 -8.44 1.82 2.46
N THR A 76 -9.32 0.86 2.67
CA THR A 76 -9.59 0.30 4.00
C THR A 76 -8.45 -0.57 4.51
N LEU A 77 -7.69 -1.21 3.62
CA LEU A 77 -6.55 -2.07 3.96
C LEU A 77 -5.24 -1.30 4.12
N LEU A 78 -5.00 -0.30 3.28
CA LEU A 78 -3.80 0.53 3.30
C LEU A 78 -3.99 1.70 4.26
N VAL A 79 -3.92 1.42 5.56
CA VAL A 79 -4.01 2.41 6.64
C VAL A 79 -2.74 2.45 7.47
N LYS A 80 -2.32 3.65 7.88
CA LYS A 80 -1.07 3.85 8.64
C LYS A 80 -1.14 3.32 10.08
N ARG A 81 -2.32 3.39 10.69
CA ARG A 81 -2.59 2.90 12.04
C ARG A 81 -3.91 2.13 12.02
N PRO A 82 -3.84 0.79 11.95
CA PRO A 82 -5.01 -0.04 12.15
C PRO A 82 -5.41 0.01 13.64
N GLU A 83 -6.71 0.16 13.93
CA GLU A 83 -7.27 0.10 15.29
C GLU A 83 -7.33 -1.34 15.83
#